data_AF-A0A350YZU0-F1
#
_entry.id   AF-A0A350YZU0-F1
#
_cell.length_a   1.000
_cell.length_b   1.000
_cell.length_c   1.000
_cell.angle_alpha   90.00
_cell.angle_beta   90.00
_cell.angle_gamma   90.00
#
_symmetry.space_group_name_H-M   'P 1'
#
loop_
_entity.id
_entity.type
_entity.pdbx_description
1 polymer ?
#
loop_
_entity_poly.entity_id
_entity_poly.type
_entity_poly.pdbx_seq_one_letter_code
_entity_poly.pdbx_strand_id
1 'polypeptide(L)'
;MKVLKFGGTSVGSAVNIKKVHEIVSGRQEDVIVVVSALGGITDKILNAAKMAALGSEFYHDEMTVIRQRHLEVVNELFDGPEEIIAEINPLLQELEQVMMGVTLVSELTPKTLDRLLGMGERLSSLIVSRYFGCELKDASRFIVTDNHFGKAAVDFNETNKRIVESFARFQGVAIVAGF
;
A
#
# COMPACT_ATOMS: atom_id res chain seq x y z
N MET A 1 -18.51 -5.84 13.50
CA MET A 1 -17.34 -5.40 12.72
C MET A 1 -16.24 -4.95 13.65
N LYS A 2 -15.02 -5.46 13.48
CA LYS A 2 -13.80 -4.95 14.13
C LYS A 2 -12.85 -4.38 13.09
N VAL A 3 -12.09 -3.36 13.50
CA VAL A 3 -10.99 -2.82 12.70
C VAL A 3 -9.68 -3.20 13.37
N LEU A 4 -8.79 -3.84 12.61
CA LEU A 4 -7.45 -4.22 13.05
C LEU A 4 -6.41 -3.50 12.22
N LYS A 5 -5.35 -2.99 12.85
CA LYS A 5 -4.27 -2.33 12.14
C LYS A 5 -2.96 -3.08 12.35
N PHE A 6 -2.25 -3.33 11.25
CA PHE A 6 -0.92 -3.96 11.25
C PHE A 6 0.11 -3.00 10.65
N GLY A 7 1.20 -2.78 11.37
CA GLY A 7 2.29 -1.90 10.93
C GLY A 7 3.26 -2.59 9.97
N GLY A 8 4.20 -1.84 9.43
CA GLY A 8 5.13 -2.35 8.42
C GLY A 8 6.01 -3.51 8.90
N THR A 9 6.31 -3.61 10.20
CA THR A 9 7.00 -4.78 10.77
C THR A 9 6.11 -6.03 10.76
N SER A 10 4.81 -5.87 11.05
CA SER A 10 3.81 -6.95 11.06
C SER A 10 3.50 -7.48 9.66
N VAL A 11 3.73 -6.70 8.60
CA VAL A 11 3.57 -7.13 7.21
C VAL A 11 4.90 -7.21 6.46
N GLY A 12 6.04 -7.04 7.14
CA GLY A 12 7.34 -6.84 6.48
C GLY A 12 7.99 -8.08 5.89
N SER A 13 7.39 -9.26 6.06
CA SER A 13 7.86 -10.55 5.52
C SER A 13 6.68 -11.51 5.34
N ALA A 14 6.85 -12.53 4.49
CA ALA A 14 5.83 -13.56 4.29
C ALA A 14 5.50 -14.29 5.61
N VAL A 15 6.50 -14.59 6.43
CA VAL A 15 6.31 -15.19 7.76
C VAL A 15 5.40 -14.35 8.65
N ASN A 16 5.57 -13.03 8.67
CA ASN A 16 4.74 -12.17 9.50
C ASN A 16 3.33 -12.01 8.91
N ILE A 17 3.20 -11.92 7.58
CA ILE A 17 1.89 -11.91 6.91
C ILE A 17 1.09 -13.19 7.21
N LYS A 18 1.74 -14.37 7.22
CA LYS A 18 1.13 -15.64 7.63
C LYS A 18 0.58 -15.59 9.06
N LYS A 19 1.32 -15.01 10.02
CA LYS A 19 0.84 -14.80 11.40
C LYS A 19 -0.36 -13.84 11.46
N VAL A 20 -0.33 -12.76 10.67
CA VAL A 20 -1.47 -11.85 10.57
C VAL A 20 -2.70 -12.58 10.02
N HIS A 21 -2.53 -13.44 9.01
CA HIS A 21 -3.60 -14.27 8.46
C HIS A 21 -4.21 -15.20 9.52
N GLU A 22 -3.41 -15.84 10.36
CA GLU A 22 -3.88 -16.69 11.46
C GLU A 22 -4.71 -15.89 12.49
N ILE A 23 -4.28 -14.67 12.85
CA ILE A 23 -5.01 -13.79 13.78
C ILE A 23 -6.39 -13.39 13.23
N VAL A 24 -6.51 -13.24 11.92
CA VAL A 24 -7.72 -12.78 11.24
C VAL A 24 -8.66 -13.93 10.92
N SER A 25 -8.14 -15.05 10.38
CA SER A 25 -8.92 -16.22 9.96
C SER A 25 -9.58 -16.96 11.13
N GLY A 26 -9.06 -16.84 12.35
CA GLY A 26 -9.66 -17.42 13.55
C GLY A 26 -10.90 -16.69 14.09
N ARG A 27 -11.39 -15.64 13.41
CA ARG A 27 -12.47 -14.78 13.89
C ARG A 27 -13.80 -15.10 13.21
N GLN A 28 -14.89 -14.92 13.96
CA GLN A 28 -16.25 -15.17 13.46
C GLN A 28 -16.98 -13.89 13.06
N GLU A 29 -16.54 -12.73 13.55
CA GLU A 29 -17.07 -11.43 13.19
C GLU A 29 -16.44 -10.85 11.91
N ASP A 30 -17.13 -9.91 11.25
CA ASP A 30 -16.56 -9.16 10.12
C ASP A 30 -15.35 -8.32 10.56
N VAL A 31 -14.28 -8.36 9.77
CA VAL A 31 -13.00 -7.69 10.07
C VAL A 31 -12.55 -6.80 8.91
N ILE A 32 -12.27 -5.55 9.22
CA ILE A 32 -11.51 -4.66 8.34
C ILE A 32 -10.06 -4.66 8.82
N VAL A 33 -9.13 -4.99 7.93
CA VAL A 33 -7.70 -5.03 8.21
C VAL A 33 -7.03 -3.87 7.49
N VAL A 34 -6.48 -2.94 8.27
CA VAL A 34 -5.69 -1.81 7.76
C VAL A 34 -4.22 -2.18 7.79
N VAL A 35 -3.53 -2.10 6.66
CA VAL A 35 -2.10 -2.43 6.56
C VAL A 35 -1.27 -1.23 6.11
N SER A 36 -0.10 -1.07 6.73
CA SER A 36 0.96 -0.17 6.24
C SER A 36 1.74 -0.83 5.09
N ALA A 37 2.59 -0.07 4.40
CA ALA A 37 3.61 -0.62 3.51
C ALA A 37 4.49 -1.70 4.18
N LEU A 38 5.13 -2.58 3.39
CA LEU A 38 6.11 -3.53 3.92
C LEU A 38 7.24 -2.76 4.64
N GLY A 39 7.79 -3.36 5.71
CA GLY A 39 8.81 -2.71 6.54
C GLY A 39 9.95 -2.08 5.73
N GLY A 40 10.16 -0.78 5.93
CA GLY A 40 11.21 0.02 5.27
C GLY A 40 10.87 0.53 3.87
N ILE A 41 9.76 0.12 3.25
CA ILE A 41 9.42 0.52 1.88
C ILE A 41 9.11 2.02 1.78
N THR A 42 8.38 2.59 2.73
CA THR A 42 8.06 4.04 2.72
C THR A 42 9.33 4.90 2.72
N ASP A 43 10.32 4.54 3.55
CA ASP A 43 11.61 5.25 3.61
C ASP A 43 12.39 5.12 2.30
N LYS A 44 12.36 3.94 1.67
CA LYS A 44 13.00 3.71 0.37
C LYS A 44 12.36 4.53 -0.74
N ILE A 45 11.03 4.56 -0.79
CA ILE A 45 10.30 5.40 -1.75
C ILE A 45 10.64 6.88 -1.51
N LEU A 46 10.66 7.34 -0.27
CA LEU A 46 11.02 8.72 0.07
C LEU A 46 12.45 9.07 -0.40
N ASN A 47 13.40 8.17 -0.17
CA ASN A 47 14.80 8.36 -0.59
C ASN A 47 14.93 8.37 -2.12
N ALA A 48 14.30 7.41 -2.80
CA ALA A 48 14.25 7.36 -4.26
C ALA A 48 13.65 8.65 -4.85
N ALA A 49 12.55 9.15 -4.28
CA ALA A 49 11.90 10.38 -4.73
C ALA A 49 12.82 11.61 -4.60
N LYS A 50 13.55 11.70 -3.49
CA LYS A 50 14.54 12.78 -3.28
C LYS A 50 15.71 12.68 -4.26
N MET A 51 16.22 11.48 -4.54
CA MET A 51 17.28 11.28 -5.53
C MET A 51 16.80 11.64 -6.95
N ALA A 52 15.59 11.20 -7.31
CA ALA A 52 14.95 11.55 -8.58
C ALA A 52 14.85 13.07 -8.75
N ALA A 53 14.40 13.78 -7.71
CA ALA A 53 14.28 15.24 -7.74
C ALA A 53 15.62 15.98 -7.94
N LEU A 54 16.74 15.34 -7.57
CA LEU A 54 18.09 15.85 -7.80
C LEU A 54 18.65 15.50 -9.19
N GLY A 55 17.85 14.86 -10.06
CA GLY A 55 18.27 14.38 -11.37
C GLY A 55 19.23 13.18 -11.30
N SER A 56 19.31 12.50 -10.17
CA SER A 56 20.24 11.40 -9.95
C SER A 56 19.66 10.08 -10.41
N GLU A 57 20.38 9.32 -11.23
CA GLU A 57 19.98 7.96 -11.65
C GLU A 57 20.04 6.93 -10.51
N PHE A 58 20.61 7.26 -9.35
CA PHE A 58 20.69 6.35 -8.19
C PHE A 58 19.32 5.95 -7.62
N TYR A 59 18.23 6.63 -7.99
CA TYR A 59 16.88 6.19 -7.61
C TYR A 59 16.55 4.79 -8.18
N HIS A 60 17.20 4.37 -9.28
CA HIS A 60 17.02 3.03 -9.86
C HIS A 60 17.50 1.91 -8.92
N ASP A 61 18.51 2.17 -8.08
CA ASP A 61 18.99 1.20 -7.10
C ASP A 61 17.93 0.96 -6.02
N GLU A 62 17.33 2.05 -5.50
CA GLU A 62 16.22 1.93 -4.55
C GLU A 62 14.99 1.28 -5.19
N MET A 63 14.68 1.59 -6.46
CA MET A 63 13.60 0.91 -7.19
C MET A 63 13.84 -0.58 -7.36
N THR A 64 15.08 -0.98 -7.60
CA THR A 64 15.48 -2.40 -7.68
C THR A 64 15.24 -3.09 -6.35
N VAL A 65 15.64 -2.47 -5.24
CA VAL A 65 15.43 -3.01 -3.89
C VAL A 65 13.93 -3.08 -3.54
N ILE A 66 13.15 -2.03 -3.86
CA ILE A 66 11.70 -2.03 -3.66
C ILE A 66 11.06 -3.19 -4.42
N ARG A 67 11.36 -3.34 -5.72
CA ARG A 67 10.84 -4.43 -6.56
C ARG A 67 11.21 -5.80 -5.98
N GLN A 68 12.49 -6.01 -5.71
CA GLN A 68 13.00 -7.26 -5.17
C GLN A 68 12.30 -7.64 -3.86
N ARG A 69 12.13 -6.67 -2.94
CA ARG A 69 11.48 -6.92 -1.66
C ARG A 69 10.04 -7.39 -1.78
N HIS A 70 9.27 -6.83 -2.72
CA HIS A 70 7.89 -7.25 -2.95
C HIS A 70 7.83 -8.63 -3.63
N LEU A 71 8.71 -8.89 -4.61
CA LEU A 71 8.78 -10.18 -5.29
C LEU A 71 9.20 -11.31 -4.35
N GLU A 72 10.15 -11.06 -3.44
CA GLU A 72 10.54 -12.02 -2.39
C GLU A 72 9.35 -12.41 -1.52
N VAL A 73 8.61 -11.42 -0.99
CA VAL A 73 7.43 -11.69 -0.17
C VAL A 73 6.37 -12.47 -0.94
N VAL A 74 6.14 -12.12 -2.20
CA VAL A 74 5.19 -12.84 -3.07
C VAL A 74 5.63 -14.29 -3.29
N ASN A 75 6.88 -14.53 -3.68
CA ASN A 75 7.40 -15.87 -3.92
C ASN A 75 7.37 -16.77 -2.67
N GLU A 76 7.47 -16.19 -1.47
CA GLU A 76 7.37 -16.94 -0.21
C GLU A 76 5.93 -17.17 0.28
N LEU A 77 4.97 -16.38 -0.22
CA LEU A 77 3.55 -16.46 0.15
C LEU A 77 2.74 -17.39 -0.74
N PHE A 78 3.05 -17.44 -2.05
CA PHE A 78 2.21 -18.09 -3.05
C PHE A 78 2.95 -19.21 -3.78
N ASP A 79 2.28 -20.34 -3.93
CA ASP A 79 2.69 -21.38 -4.89
C ASP A 79 2.14 -20.97 -6.27
N GLY A 80 3.02 -20.76 -7.26
CA GLY A 80 2.63 -20.21 -8.57
C GLY A 80 2.31 -18.71 -8.54
N PRO A 81 3.32 -17.85 -8.29
CA PRO A 81 3.14 -16.42 -8.06
C PRO A 81 2.85 -15.60 -9.34
N GLU A 82 2.74 -16.22 -10.50
CA GLU A 82 2.67 -15.52 -11.79
C GLU A 82 1.49 -14.54 -11.88
N GLU A 83 0.32 -14.94 -11.36
CA GLU A 83 -0.89 -14.11 -11.37
C GLU A 83 -0.72 -12.86 -10.51
N ILE A 84 -0.28 -13.02 -9.26
CA ILE A 84 -0.06 -11.89 -8.36
C ILE A 84 1.11 -11.01 -8.83
N ILE A 85 2.17 -11.58 -9.41
CA ILE A 85 3.26 -10.82 -10.03
C ILE A 85 2.72 -9.94 -11.17
N ALA A 86 1.82 -10.47 -12.00
CA ALA A 86 1.16 -9.71 -13.06
C ALA A 86 0.30 -8.55 -12.51
N GLU A 87 -0.28 -8.69 -11.32
CA GLU A 87 -1.04 -7.62 -10.66
C GLU A 87 -0.15 -6.55 -9.99
N ILE A 88 0.99 -6.92 -9.39
CA ILE A 88 1.87 -5.94 -8.72
C ILE A 88 2.80 -5.19 -9.69
N ASN A 89 3.15 -5.78 -10.83
CA ASN A 89 4.06 -5.17 -11.80
C ASN A 89 3.56 -3.82 -12.35
N PRO A 90 2.27 -3.64 -12.70
CA PRO A 90 1.73 -2.34 -13.09
C PRO A 90 1.88 -1.27 -12.01
N LEU A 91 1.73 -1.61 -10.73
CA LEU A 91 1.93 -0.67 -9.63
C LEU A 91 3.41 -0.28 -9.48
N LEU A 92 4.33 -1.24 -9.60
CA LEU A 92 5.77 -0.97 -9.60
C LEU A 92 6.19 -0.11 -10.80
N GLN A 93 5.59 -0.36 -11.97
CA GLN A 93 5.82 0.44 -13.17
C GLN A 93 5.26 1.86 -13.02
N GLU A 94 4.07 2.02 -12.44
CA GLU A 94 3.52 3.34 -12.13
C GLU A 94 4.46 4.10 -11.19
N LEU A 95 5.02 3.44 -10.17
CA LEU A 95 5.96 4.06 -9.24
C LEU A 95 7.20 4.58 -9.98
N GLU A 96 7.78 3.74 -10.83
CA GLU A 96 8.95 4.10 -11.64
C GLU A 96 8.67 5.23 -12.64
N GLN A 97 7.49 5.24 -13.27
CA GLN A 97 7.07 6.30 -14.19
C GLN A 97 6.90 7.64 -13.49
N VAL A 98 6.32 7.67 -12.29
CA VAL A 98 6.18 8.91 -11.51
C VAL A 98 7.57 9.41 -11.08
N MET A 99 8.47 8.52 -10.66
CA MET A 99 9.87 8.87 -10.35
C MET A 99 10.59 9.45 -11.57
N MET A 100 10.47 8.82 -12.75
CA MET A 100 11.02 9.32 -14.00
C MET A 100 10.48 10.72 -14.34
N GLY A 101 9.18 10.94 -14.15
CA GLY A 101 8.57 12.26 -14.31
C GLY A 101 9.23 13.30 -13.40
N VAL A 102 9.39 12.99 -12.11
CA VAL A 102 10.09 13.84 -11.13
C VAL A 102 11.52 14.15 -11.57
N THR A 103 12.26 13.17 -12.08
CA THR A 103 13.63 13.36 -12.60
C THR A 103 13.65 14.32 -13.78
N LEU A 104 12.77 14.12 -14.77
CA LEU A 104 12.71 14.93 -15.99
C LEU A 104 12.36 16.40 -15.69
N VAL A 105 11.49 16.66 -14.71
CA VAL A 105 11.13 18.02 -14.31
C VAL A 105 12.05 18.60 -13.23
N SER A 106 12.84 17.76 -12.56
CA SER A 106 13.67 18.13 -11.40
C SER A 106 12.87 18.84 -10.29
N GLU A 107 11.63 18.41 -10.09
CA GLU A 107 10.70 18.98 -9.12
C GLU A 107 9.89 17.87 -8.42
N LEU A 108 9.88 17.91 -7.09
CA LEU A 108 9.08 17.01 -6.25
C LEU A 108 8.10 17.83 -5.42
N THR A 109 6.89 18.01 -5.95
CA THR A 109 5.81 18.68 -5.21
C THR A 109 5.32 17.81 -4.05
N PRO A 110 4.76 18.40 -2.97
CA PRO A 110 4.12 17.64 -1.90
C PRO A 110 3.04 16.67 -2.39
N LYS A 111 2.25 17.08 -3.40
CA LYS A 111 1.23 16.25 -4.05
C LYS A 111 1.84 15.01 -4.72
N THR A 112 2.93 15.20 -5.46
CA THR A 112 3.62 14.08 -6.12
C THR A 112 4.26 13.15 -5.09
N LEU A 113 4.84 13.71 -4.03
CA LEU A 113 5.42 12.93 -2.94
C LEU A 113 4.36 12.06 -2.25
N ASP A 114 3.20 12.61 -1.87
CA ASP A 114 2.11 11.82 -1.28
C ASP A 114 1.67 10.68 -2.19
N ARG A 115 1.54 10.95 -3.50
CA ARG A 115 1.21 9.92 -4.49
C ARG A 115 2.23 8.79 -4.48
N LEU A 116 3.52 9.10 -4.43
CA LEU A 116 4.60 8.12 -4.41
C LEU A 116 4.56 7.31 -3.10
N LEU A 117 4.46 7.97 -1.94
CA LEU A 117 4.49 7.32 -0.64
C LEU A 117 3.34 6.32 -0.47
N GLY A 118 2.11 6.69 -0.87
CA GLY A 118 0.95 5.80 -0.79
C GLY A 118 1.04 4.55 -1.67
N MET A 119 2.01 4.47 -2.60
CA MET A 119 2.21 3.25 -3.40
C MET A 119 2.71 2.07 -2.57
N GLY A 120 3.41 2.33 -1.45
CA GLY A 120 3.85 1.27 -0.54
C GLY A 120 2.66 0.52 0.08
N GLU A 121 1.67 1.25 0.58
CA GLU A 121 0.42 0.72 1.10
C GLU A 121 -0.42 0.06 0.00
N ARG A 122 -0.48 0.63 -1.22
CA ARG A 122 -1.19 0.00 -2.36
C ARG A 122 -0.60 -1.37 -2.71
N LEU A 123 0.73 -1.49 -2.76
CA LEU A 123 1.41 -2.76 -3.05
C LEU A 123 1.18 -3.80 -1.94
N SER A 124 1.42 -3.41 -0.69
CA SER A 124 1.26 -4.32 0.46
C SER A 124 -0.18 -4.77 0.66
N SER A 125 -1.16 -3.85 0.57
CA SER A 125 -2.58 -4.20 0.69
C SER A 125 -3.06 -5.14 -0.42
N LEU A 126 -2.59 -4.95 -1.66
CA LEU A 126 -2.86 -5.88 -2.75
C LEU A 126 -2.33 -7.28 -2.43
N ILE A 127 -1.05 -7.41 -2.09
CA ILE A 127 -0.42 -8.71 -1.75
C ILE A 127 -1.17 -9.39 -0.60
N VAL A 128 -1.44 -8.67 0.48
CA VAL A 128 -2.13 -9.22 1.66
C VAL A 128 -3.56 -9.64 1.31
N SER A 129 -4.30 -8.85 0.52
CA SER A 129 -5.68 -9.18 0.13
C SER A 129 -5.77 -10.47 -0.67
N ARG A 130 -4.82 -10.67 -1.59
CA ARG A 130 -4.73 -11.86 -2.45
C ARG A 130 -4.33 -13.07 -1.64
N TYR A 131 -3.39 -12.92 -0.70
CA TYR A 131 -3.01 -14.00 0.19
C TYR A 131 -4.16 -14.44 1.10
N PHE A 132 -4.97 -13.49 1.57
CA PHE A 132 -6.11 -13.76 2.45
C PHE A 132 -7.34 -14.24 1.67
N GLY A 133 -7.33 -14.17 0.33
CA GLY A 133 -8.48 -14.50 -0.50
C GLY A 133 -9.69 -13.60 -0.23
N CYS A 134 -9.47 -12.31 0.03
CA CYS A 134 -10.51 -11.39 0.52
C CYS A 134 -10.56 -10.06 -0.26
N GLU A 135 -11.58 -9.24 0.02
CA GLU A 135 -11.81 -8.01 -0.73
C GLU A 135 -10.73 -6.95 -0.43
N LEU A 136 -10.19 -6.32 -1.47
CA LEU A 136 -9.37 -5.11 -1.34
C LEU A 136 -10.27 -3.88 -1.49
N LYS A 137 -10.37 -3.07 -0.44
CA LYS A 137 -11.14 -1.83 -0.43
C LYS A 137 -10.21 -0.63 -0.57
N ASP A 138 -10.42 0.16 -1.62
CA ASP A 138 -9.67 1.38 -1.91
C ASP A 138 -10.08 2.51 -0.94
N ALA A 139 -9.19 2.83 0.01
CA ALA A 139 -9.41 3.87 1.01
C ALA A 139 -9.74 5.23 0.41
N SER A 140 -9.17 5.57 -0.76
CA SER A 140 -9.40 6.87 -1.43
C SER A 140 -10.86 7.08 -1.88
N ARG A 141 -11.64 5.99 -1.93
CA ARG A 141 -13.08 6.06 -2.26
C ARG A 141 -13.91 6.55 -1.08
N PHE A 142 -13.46 6.37 0.16
CA PHE A 142 -14.25 6.67 1.34
C PHE A 142 -13.55 7.51 2.41
N ILE A 143 -12.22 7.66 2.39
CA ILE A 143 -11.51 8.64 3.20
C ILE A 143 -11.30 9.88 2.35
N VAL A 144 -11.93 10.98 2.76
CA VAL A 144 -11.87 12.26 2.08
C VAL A 144 -11.02 13.22 2.92
N THR A 145 -10.06 13.86 2.27
CA THR A 145 -9.18 14.85 2.90
C THR A 145 -9.21 16.17 2.13
N ASP A 146 -8.69 17.22 2.76
CA ASP A 146 -8.30 18.43 2.04
C ASP A 146 -7.06 18.21 1.15
N ASN A 147 -6.61 19.28 0.51
CA ASN A 147 -5.44 19.29 -0.37
C ASN A 147 -4.16 19.75 0.35
N HIS A 148 -4.10 19.67 1.69
CA HIS A 148 -2.91 20.00 2.46
C HIS A 148 -1.90 18.83 2.45
N PHE A 149 -1.39 18.50 1.26
CA PHE A 149 -0.50 17.36 1.00
C PHE A 149 0.66 17.27 2.02
N GLY A 150 0.97 16.05 2.42
CA GLY A 150 1.91 15.68 3.49
C GLY A 150 1.27 15.61 4.87
N LYS A 151 0.21 16.38 5.12
CA LYS A 151 -0.54 16.43 6.40
C LYS A 151 -2.03 16.73 6.18
N ALA A 152 -2.63 16.04 5.21
CA ALA A 152 -4.00 16.33 4.81
C ALA A 152 -4.98 16.08 5.97
N ALA A 153 -5.88 17.02 6.21
CA ALA A 153 -6.89 16.90 7.26
C ALA A 153 -8.11 16.13 6.72
N VAL A 154 -8.62 15.18 7.52
CA VAL A 154 -9.78 14.37 7.16
C VAL A 154 -11.06 15.20 7.25
N ASP A 155 -11.87 15.17 6.20
CA ASP A 155 -13.28 15.56 6.26
C ASP A 155 -14.07 14.39 6.86
N PHE A 156 -14.25 14.43 8.19
CA PHE A 156 -14.95 13.36 8.91
C PHE A 156 -16.43 13.24 8.52
N ASN A 157 -17.08 14.33 8.12
CA ASN A 157 -18.50 14.28 7.77
C ASN A 157 -18.70 13.48 6.49
N GLU A 158 -17.96 13.83 5.43
CA GLU A 158 -18.04 13.11 4.16
C GLU A 158 -17.44 11.69 4.27
N THR A 159 -16.33 11.54 5.00
CA THR A 159 -15.68 10.24 5.23
C THR A 159 -16.63 9.26 5.91
N ASN A 160 -17.28 9.66 7.00
CA ASN A 160 -18.18 8.77 7.73
C ASN A 160 -19.37 8.33 6.87
N LYS A 161 -19.93 9.25 6.06
CA LYS A 161 -21.00 8.94 5.11
C LYS A 161 -20.56 7.86 4.10
N ARG A 162 -19.39 8.07 3.47
CA ARG A 162 -18.87 7.13 2.46
C ARG A 162 -18.45 5.79 3.05
N ILE A 163 -17.97 5.75 4.29
CA ILE A 163 -17.68 4.49 5.00
C ILE A 163 -18.97 3.69 5.20
N VAL A 164 -20.05 4.33 5.67
CA VAL A 164 -21.34 3.64 5.84
C VAL A 164 -21.82 3.07 4.51
N GLU A 165 -21.74 3.84 3.42
CA GLU A 165 -22.12 3.38 2.08
C GLU A 165 -21.23 2.23 1.59
N SER A 166 -19.90 2.33 1.76
CA SER A 166 -18.92 1.36 1.27
C SER A 166 -19.00 0.01 1.99
N PHE A 167 -19.47 -0.01 3.24
CA PHE A 167 -19.54 -1.19 4.08
C PHE A 167 -20.96 -1.61 4.48
N ALA A 168 -22.01 -1.01 3.91
CA ALA A 168 -23.42 -1.24 4.28
C ALA A 168 -23.87 -2.71 4.26
N ARG A 169 -23.26 -3.54 3.42
CA ARG A 169 -23.57 -4.98 3.27
C ARG A 169 -22.30 -5.84 3.33
N PHE A 170 -21.23 -5.31 3.89
CA PHE A 170 -19.96 -6.02 3.95
C PHE A 170 -20.06 -7.20 4.92
N GLN A 171 -19.50 -8.34 4.51
CA GLN A 171 -19.35 -9.54 5.34
C GLN A 171 -17.98 -10.15 5.11
N GLY A 172 -17.39 -10.73 6.16
CA GLY A 172 -16.10 -11.40 6.10
C GLY A 172 -14.92 -10.47 6.35
N VAL A 173 -13.88 -10.57 5.51
CA VAL A 173 -12.61 -9.86 5.68
C VAL A 173 -12.38 -8.91 4.51
N ALA A 174 -11.91 -7.70 4.81
CA ALA A 174 -11.45 -6.75 3.81
C ALA A 174 -10.09 -6.18 4.21
N ILE A 175 -9.21 -6.01 3.23
CA ILE A 175 -7.96 -5.28 3.40
C ILE A 175 -8.16 -3.85 2.91
N VAL A 176 -7.62 -2.90 3.67
CA VAL A 176 -7.61 -1.47 3.35
C VAL A 176 -6.17 -0.97 3.46
N ALA A 177 -5.73 -0.21 2.46
CA ALA A 177 -4.48 0.53 2.52
C ALA A 177 -4.55 1.59 3.63
N GLY A 178 -3.48 1.71 4.42
CA GLY A 178 -3.41 2.65 5.54
C GLY A 178 -3.18 4.10 5.13
N PHE A 179 -1.94 4.55 5.36
CA PHE A 179 -1.46 5.93 5.17
C PHE A 179 -1.60 6.39 3.72
#